data_AF-A0A5C1QBK5-F1
#
_entry.id   AF-A0A5C1QBK5-F1
#
_cell.length_a   1.000
_cell.length_b   1.000
_cell.length_c   1.000
_cell.angle_alpha   90.00
_cell.angle_beta   90.00
_cell.angle_gamma   90.00
#
_symmetry.space_group_name_H-M   'P 1'
#
loop_
_entity.id
_entity.type
_entity.pdbx_description
1 polymer ?
#
loop_
_entity_poly.entity_id
_entity_poly.type
_entity_poly.pdbx_seq_one_letter_code
_entity_poly.pdbx_strand_id
1 'polypeptide(L)'
;MERDNIEILDKIDELQEHFYNYLFTKTVRDISLVVKLKEKDWDYIKRLEGQKSLIFGRRTFKIEEIYQVLVPFVKFIKGVREDVFPHFEIIVKTNTPRLSLSPQEKSIRNILVDNYERNIYTLGKIVLELYELVVVEDLKENKNSTPLCLTMVDIKDIEKDLSFIEDYQNK
;
A
#
# COMPACT_ATOMS: atom_id res chain seq x y z
N MET A 1 17.85 13.91 10.89
CA MET A 1 17.98 14.18 9.44
C MET A 1 18.51 12.97 8.70
N GLU A 2 19.81 12.62 8.70
CA GLU A 2 20.28 11.51 7.85
C GLU A 2 19.74 10.13 8.30
N ARG A 3 19.50 9.93 9.60
CA ARG A 3 18.97 8.66 10.15
C ARG A 3 17.47 8.47 9.90
N ASP A 4 16.67 9.52 10.10
CA ASP A 4 15.21 9.49 9.90
C ASP A 4 14.86 9.29 8.41
N ASN A 5 15.69 9.85 7.51
CA ASN A 5 15.58 9.64 6.07
C ASN A 5 15.86 8.19 5.66
N ILE A 6 16.76 7.49 6.36
CA ILE A 6 17.02 6.06 6.10
C ILE A 6 15.81 5.23 6.51
N GLU A 7 15.21 5.52 7.67
CA GLU A 7 14.05 4.78 8.16
C GLU A 7 12.82 4.92 7.24
N ILE A 8 12.55 6.13 6.74
CA ILE A 8 11.49 6.37 5.74
C ILE A 8 11.76 5.57 4.46
N LEU A 9 13.01 5.57 3.98
CA LEU A 9 13.37 4.82 2.78
C LEU A 9 13.24 3.31 2.99
N ASP A 10 13.68 2.79 4.14
CA ASP A 10 13.56 1.37 4.48
C ASP A 10 12.08 0.96 4.54
N LYS A 11 11.20 1.82 5.09
CA LYS A 11 9.75 1.57 5.09
C LYS A 11 9.12 1.60 3.70
N ILE A 12 9.64 2.43 2.79
CA ILE A 12 9.22 2.39 1.38
C ILE A 12 9.64 1.09 0.71
N ASP A 13 10.82 0.55 1.04
CA ASP A 13 11.24 -0.76 0.52
C ASP A 13 10.32 -1.86 1.05
N GLU A 14 10.05 -1.86 2.35
CA GLU A 14 9.12 -2.82 2.96
C GLU A 14 7.73 -2.74 2.32
N LEU A 15 7.22 -1.54 2.09
CA LEU A 15 5.94 -1.29 1.41
C LEU A 15 5.92 -1.90 0.00
N GLN A 16 6.95 -1.61 -0.79
CA GLN A 16 7.09 -2.10 -2.15
C GLN A 16 7.19 -3.63 -2.17
N GLU A 17 8.13 -4.19 -1.41
CA GLU A 17 8.35 -5.62 -1.35
C GLU A 17 7.08 -6.36 -0.93
N HIS A 18 6.40 -5.87 0.12
CA HIS A 18 5.19 -6.50 0.59
C HIS A 18 4.06 -6.46 -0.46
N PHE A 19 3.85 -5.31 -1.09
CA PHE A 19 2.83 -5.19 -2.13
C PHE A 19 3.09 -6.14 -3.30
N TYR A 20 4.29 -6.13 -3.87
CA TYR A 20 4.58 -6.93 -5.07
C TYR A 20 4.70 -8.43 -4.78
N ASN A 21 5.26 -8.82 -3.62
CA ASN A 21 5.46 -10.22 -3.29
C ASN A 21 4.20 -10.92 -2.78
N TYR A 22 3.20 -10.18 -2.29
CA TYR A 22 2.01 -10.78 -1.67
C TYR A 22 0.68 -10.35 -2.26
N LEU A 23 0.58 -9.14 -2.80
CA LEU A 23 -0.69 -8.56 -3.28
C LEU A 23 -0.72 -8.33 -4.79
N PHE A 24 0.45 -8.34 -5.45
CA PHE A 24 0.57 -8.16 -6.89
C PHE A 24 1.27 -9.33 -7.60
N THR A 25 1.29 -10.50 -6.96
CA THR A 25 1.78 -11.74 -7.60
C THR A 25 0.87 -12.16 -8.75
N LYS A 26 1.39 -12.96 -9.68
CA LYS A 26 0.60 -13.55 -10.79
C LYS A 26 -0.73 -14.18 -10.34
N THR A 27 -0.78 -14.69 -9.11
CA THR A 27 -1.92 -15.44 -8.58
C THR A 27 -3.05 -14.54 -8.05
N VAL A 28 -2.73 -13.43 -7.39
CA VAL A 28 -3.72 -12.56 -6.73
C VAL A 28 -3.78 -11.16 -7.32
N ARG A 29 -2.93 -10.85 -8.31
CA ARG A 29 -2.93 -9.57 -9.02
C ARG A 29 -4.30 -9.21 -9.57
N ASP A 30 -5.00 -10.17 -10.17
CA ASP A 30 -6.31 -9.91 -10.78
C ASP A 30 -7.39 -9.58 -9.73
N ILE A 31 -7.23 -10.05 -8.48
CA ILE A 31 -8.07 -9.63 -7.35
C ILE A 31 -7.76 -8.15 -7.02
N SER A 32 -6.49 -7.80 -6.89
CA SER A 32 -6.05 -6.43 -6.61
C SER A 32 -6.42 -5.43 -7.71
N LEU A 33 -6.46 -5.86 -8.97
CA LEU A 33 -6.86 -5.03 -10.11
C LEU A 33 -8.37 -4.75 -10.17
N VAL A 34 -9.20 -5.41 -9.36
CA VAL A 34 -10.64 -5.07 -9.23
C VAL A 34 -10.81 -3.69 -8.60
N VAL A 35 -9.85 -3.26 -7.78
CA VAL A 35 -9.89 -1.97 -7.10
C VAL A 35 -9.86 -0.83 -8.13
N LYS A 36 -10.90 0.01 -8.10
CA LYS A 36 -11.06 1.13 -9.02
C LYS A 36 -10.24 2.33 -8.58
N LEU A 37 -8.95 2.32 -8.90
CA LEU A 37 -8.09 3.49 -8.78
C LEU A 37 -8.07 4.31 -10.07
N LYS A 38 -7.78 5.61 -9.95
CA LYS A 38 -7.47 6.44 -11.12
C LYS A 38 -6.19 5.93 -11.76
N GLU A 39 -6.08 6.02 -13.09
CA GLU A 39 -4.91 5.58 -13.85
C GLU A 39 -3.60 6.14 -13.28
N LYS A 40 -3.61 7.43 -12.92
CA LYS A 40 -2.47 8.09 -12.27
C LYS A 40 -2.02 7.38 -10.98
N ASP A 41 -2.95 6.91 -10.15
CA ASP A 41 -2.63 6.31 -8.85
C ASP A 41 -2.03 4.91 -9.08
N TRP A 42 -2.56 4.16 -10.07
CA TRP A 42 -1.96 2.91 -10.52
C TRP A 42 -0.55 3.10 -11.11
N ASP A 43 -0.34 4.14 -11.89
CA ASP A 43 0.97 4.43 -12.48
C ASP A 43 2.01 4.77 -11.42
N TYR A 44 1.62 5.50 -10.37
CA TYR A 44 2.50 5.75 -9.23
C TYR A 44 2.87 4.45 -8.49
N ILE A 45 1.90 3.58 -8.21
CA ILE A 45 2.17 2.26 -7.60
C ILE A 45 3.14 1.45 -8.47
N LYS A 46 2.88 1.37 -9.79
CA LYS A 46 3.73 0.65 -10.75
C LYS A 46 5.14 1.20 -10.85
N ARG A 47 5.32 2.51 -10.79
CA ARG A 47 6.66 3.13 -10.83
C ARG A 47 7.52 2.70 -9.64
N LEU A 48 6.91 2.36 -8.51
CA LEU A 48 7.68 1.82 -7.39
C LEU A 48 8.24 0.43 -7.68
N GLU A 49 7.72 -0.31 -8.67
CA GLU A 49 8.28 -1.60 -9.09
C GLU A 49 9.69 -1.41 -9.69
N GLY A 50 10.71 -1.50 -8.85
CA GLY A 50 12.11 -1.48 -9.25
C GLY A 50 12.66 -0.10 -9.67
N GLN A 51 11.91 1.00 -9.49
CA GLN A 51 12.37 2.36 -9.84
C GLN A 51 12.43 3.33 -8.65
N LYS A 52 12.52 2.84 -7.42
CA LYS A 52 12.70 3.68 -6.22
C LYS A 52 13.82 4.72 -6.37
N SER A 53 14.95 4.33 -6.96
CA SER A 53 16.10 5.22 -7.20
C SER A 53 15.83 6.34 -8.22
N LEU A 54 14.83 6.17 -9.09
CA LEU A 54 14.36 7.20 -10.02
C LEU A 54 13.36 8.16 -9.36
N ILE A 55 12.66 7.70 -8.31
CA ILE A 55 11.65 8.49 -7.60
C ILE A 55 12.30 9.40 -6.56
N PHE A 56 13.27 8.90 -5.78
CA PHE A 56 13.83 9.62 -4.62
C PHE A 56 15.26 10.13 -4.82
N GLY A 57 15.77 10.06 -6.05
CA GLY A 57 17.19 10.30 -6.34
C GLY A 57 18.09 9.36 -5.54
N ARG A 58 19.41 9.63 -5.51
CA ARG A 58 20.35 8.71 -4.86
C ARG A 58 20.38 8.81 -3.33
N ARG A 59 19.96 9.93 -2.69
CA ARG A 59 20.10 10.15 -1.22
C ARG A 59 19.18 11.21 -0.59
N THR A 60 18.31 11.89 -1.35
CA THR A 60 17.50 13.01 -0.83
C THR A 60 16.14 13.03 -1.50
N PHE A 61 15.08 12.85 -0.72
CA PHE A 61 13.70 12.98 -1.16
C PHE A 61 13.09 14.27 -0.62
N LYS A 62 12.03 14.73 -1.27
CA LYS A 62 11.12 15.75 -0.70
C LYS A 62 9.95 15.05 -0.03
N ILE A 63 9.45 15.60 1.07
CA ILE A 63 8.30 15.05 1.80
C ILE A 63 7.07 14.91 0.87
N GLU A 64 6.87 15.84 -0.06
CA GLU A 64 5.83 15.78 -1.08
C GLU A 64 5.90 14.49 -1.92
N GLU A 65 7.11 14.02 -2.24
CA GLU A 65 7.33 12.81 -3.04
C GLU A 65 6.91 11.56 -2.26
N ILE A 66 7.13 11.54 -0.94
CA ILE A 66 6.70 10.43 -0.09
C ILE A 66 5.17 10.41 0.03
N TYR A 67 4.52 11.57 0.16
CA TYR A 67 3.06 11.63 0.14
C TYR A 67 2.45 11.22 -1.20
N GLN A 68 3.12 11.51 -2.33
CA GLN A 68 2.72 11.00 -3.65
C GLN A 68 2.78 9.47 -3.74
N VAL A 69 3.61 8.83 -2.92
CA VAL A 69 3.65 7.36 -2.78
C VAL A 69 2.55 6.87 -1.84
N LEU A 70 2.39 7.47 -0.66
CA LEU A 70 1.43 7.03 0.35
C LEU A 70 -0.02 7.05 -0.14
N VAL A 71 -0.44 8.16 -0.76
CA VAL A 71 -1.85 8.40 -1.11
C VAL A 71 -2.44 7.31 -2.03
N PRO A 72 -1.76 6.89 -3.13
CA PRO A 72 -2.22 5.75 -3.93
C PRO A 72 -2.41 4.45 -3.14
N PHE A 73 -1.51 4.11 -2.21
CA PHE A 73 -1.65 2.89 -1.40
C PHE A 73 -2.80 2.97 -0.40
N VAL A 74 -3.02 4.13 0.22
CA VAL A 74 -4.20 4.33 1.09
C VAL A 74 -5.49 4.15 0.29
N LYS A 75 -5.58 4.76 -0.90
CA LYS A 75 -6.73 4.60 -1.80
C LYS A 75 -6.90 3.15 -2.24
N PHE A 76 -5.82 2.43 -2.51
CA PHE A 76 -5.85 1.00 -2.82
C PHE A 76 -6.45 0.21 -1.66
N ILE A 77 -5.91 0.36 -0.45
CA ILE A 77 -6.36 -0.36 0.76
C ILE A 77 -7.85 -0.08 1.03
N LYS A 78 -8.26 1.18 0.95
CA LYS A 78 -9.66 1.58 1.08
C LYS A 78 -10.55 0.91 0.04
N GLY A 79 -10.14 0.93 -1.22
CA GLY A 79 -10.88 0.28 -2.29
C GLY A 79 -10.94 -1.24 -2.12
N VAL A 80 -9.91 -1.89 -1.59
CA VAL A 80 -9.98 -3.32 -1.21
C VAL A 80 -11.04 -3.54 -0.13
N ARG A 81 -11.05 -2.72 0.92
CA ARG A 81 -12.03 -2.82 2.00
C ARG A 81 -13.47 -2.62 1.52
N GLU A 82 -13.69 -1.66 0.64
CA GLU A 82 -15.02 -1.26 0.18
C GLU A 82 -15.55 -2.15 -0.96
N ASP A 83 -14.70 -2.51 -1.92
CA ASP A 83 -15.11 -3.20 -3.14
C ASP A 83 -14.80 -4.70 -3.11
N VAL A 84 -13.66 -5.08 -2.53
CA VAL A 84 -13.12 -6.46 -2.63
C VAL A 84 -13.58 -7.33 -1.48
N PHE A 85 -13.36 -6.93 -0.23
CA PHE A 85 -13.70 -7.75 0.94
C PHE A 85 -15.19 -8.17 1.00
N PRO A 86 -16.17 -7.29 0.72
CA PRO A 86 -17.58 -7.67 0.78
C PRO A 86 -17.97 -8.71 -0.28
N HIS A 87 -17.19 -8.83 -1.36
CA HIS A 87 -17.48 -9.70 -2.50
C HIS A 87 -16.34 -10.71 -2.75
N PHE A 88 -15.51 -10.96 -1.74
CA PHE A 88 -14.21 -11.60 -1.91
C PHE A 88 -14.31 -12.98 -2.57
N GLU A 89 -15.24 -13.83 -2.11
CA GLU A 89 -15.45 -15.17 -2.69
C GLU A 89 -15.81 -15.13 -4.18
N ILE A 90 -16.67 -14.19 -4.57
CA ILE A 90 -17.11 -14.01 -5.96
C ILE A 90 -15.94 -13.50 -6.80
N ILE A 91 -15.22 -12.51 -6.30
CA ILE A 91 -14.06 -11.91 -6.98
C ILE A 91 -12.96 -12.96 -7.19
N VAL A 92 -12.62 -13.73 -6.16
CA VAL A 92 -11.66 -14.84 -6.25
C VAL A 92 -12.13 -15.82 -7.32
N LYS A 93 -13.39 -16.27 -7.28
CA LYS A 93 -13.90 -17.26 -8.23
C LYS A 93 -13.86 -16.77 -9.69
N THR A 94 -14.14 -15.48 -9.92
CA THR A 94 -14.16 -14.87 -11.26
C THR A 94 -12.75 -14.57 -11.78
N ASN A 95 -11.86 -14.08 -10.91
CA ASN A 95 -10.57 -13.53 -11.31
C ASN A 95 -9.39 -14.49 -11.08
N THR A 96 -9.59 -15.64 -10.45
CA THR A 96 -8.56 -16.69 -10.38
C THR A 96 -8.93 -17.89 -11.24
N PRO A 97 -8.25 -18.10 -12.39
CA PRO A 97 -8.53 -19.22 -13.28
C PRO A 97 -8.33 -20.57 -12.57
N ARG A 98 -9.39 -21.40 -12.52
CA ARG A 98 -9.34 -22.74 -11.90
C ARG A 98 -8.79 -23.82 -12.83
N LEU A 99 -8.76 -23.58 -14.13
CA LEU A 99 -8.84 -24.64 -15.14
C LEU A 99 -7.50 -25.16 -15.71
N SER A 100 -6.36 -24.68 -15.21
CA SER A 100 -5.04 -25.14 -15.71
C SER A 100 -3.95 -25.30 -14.64
N LEU A 101 -4.31 -25.27 -13.35
CA LEU A 101 -3.34 -25.38 -12.26
C LEU A 101 -3.13 -26.83 -11.83
N SER A 102 -1.86 -27.23 -11.68
CA SER A 102 -1.43 -28.45 -10.99
C SER A 102 -1.92 -28.48 -9.53
N PRO A 103 -1.95 -29.65 -8.87
CA PRO A 103 -2.31 -29.73 -7.46
C PRO A 103 -1.48 -28.83 -6.54
N GLN A 104 -0.16 -28.70 -6.79
CA GLN A 104 0.70 -27.80 -6.02
C GLN A 104 0.31 -26.32 -6.23
N GLU A 105 0.10 -25.90 -7.47
CA GLU A 105 -0.31 -24.53 -7.78
C GLU A 105 -1.68 -24.17 -7.19
N LYS A 106 -2.61 -25.14 -7.16
CA LYS A 106 -3.91 -24.97 -6.47
C LYS A 106 -3.74 -24.76 -4.96
N SER A 107 -2.84 -25.51 -4.32
CA SER A 107 -2.55 -25.35 -2.90
C SER A 107 -1.94 -23.99 -2.60
N ILE A 108 -0.94 -23.56 -3.37
CA ILE A 108 -0.30 -22.25 -3.23
C ILE A 108 -1.32 -21.13 -3.47
N ARG A 109 -2.19 -21.25 -4.47
CA ARG A 109 -3.26 -20.29 -4.71
C ARG A 109 -4.19 -20.17 -3.52
N ASN A 110 -4.68 -21.29 -2.98
CA ASN A 110 -5.58 -21.25 -1.83
C ASN A 110 -4.89 -20.55 -0.65
N ILE A 111 -3.63 -20.90 -0.35
CA ILE A 111 -2.87 -20.22 0.72
C ILE A 111 -2.76 -18.71 0.46
N LEU A 112 -2.44 -18.28 -0.76
CA LEU A 112 -2.31 -16.86 -1.09
C LEU A 112 -3.65 -16.10 -1.01
N VAL A 113 -4.74 -16.75 -1.40
CA VAL A 113 -6.10 -16.21 -1.29
C VAL A 113 -6.53 -16.14 0.17
N ASP A 114 -6.30 -17.21 0.94
CA ASP A 114 -6.65 -17.30 2.36
C ASP A 114 -5.88 -16.26 3.19
N ASN A 115 -4.67 -15.91 2.76
CA ASN A 115 -3.86 -14.85 3.38
C ASN A 115 -4.07 -13.47 2.77
N TYR A 116 -4.89 -13.30 1.72
CA TYR A 116 -5.03 -12.02 1.03
C TYR A 116 -5.50 -10.92 1.97
N GLU A 117 -6.55 -11.19 2.75
CA GLU A 117 -7.06 -10.27 3.75
C GLU A 117 -5.96 -9.88 4.76
N ARG A 118 -5.26 -10.86 5.34
CA ARG A 118 -4.12 -10.61 6.24
C ARG A 118 -3.04 -9.75 5.59
N ASN A 119 -2.70 -10.02 4.33
CA ASN A 119 -1.68 -9.27 3.61
C ASN A 119 -2.10 -7.81 3.37
N ILE A 120 -3.38 -7.53 3.20
CA ILE A 120 -3.92 -6.17 3.12
C ILE A 120 -3.79 -5.45 4.46
N TYR A 121 -4.08 -6.13 5.58
CA TYR A 121 -3.86 -5.55 6.90
C TYR A 121 -2.39 -5.26 7.19
N THR A 122 -1.48 -6.17 6.83
CA THR A 122 -0.03 -5.94 6.93
C THR A 122 0.40 -4.75 6.07
N LEU A 123 -0.09 -4.66 4.82
CA LEU A 123 0.19 -3.52 3.95
C LEU A 123 -0.27 -2.21 4.60
N GLY A 124 -1.50 -2.20 5.13
CA GLY A 124 -2.03 -1.03 5.81
C GLY A 124 -1.20 -0.59 7.01
N LYS A 125 -0.71 -1.54 7.80
CA LYS A 125 0.18 -1.24 8.93
C LYS A 125 1.47 -0.58 8.46
N ILE A 126 2.09 -1.10 7.41
CA ILE A 126 3.31 -0.51 6.82
C ILE A 126 3.03 0.93 6.33
N VAL A 127 1.88 1.15 5.67
CA VAL A 127 1.46 2.48 5.19
C VAL A 127 1.22 3.45 6.36
N LEU A 128 0.60 3.00 7.45
CA LEU A 128 0.35 3.82 8.63
C LEU A 128 1.66 4.21 9.32
N GLU A 129 2.55 3.25 9.55
CA GLU A 129 3.87 3.51 10.14
C GLU A 129 4.69 4.47 9.27
N LEU A 130 4.67 4.30 7.95
CA LEU A 130 5.32 5.23 7.02
C LEU A 130 4.69 6.63 7.08
N TYR A 131 3.36 6.71 7.16
CA TYR A 131 2.66 7.99 7.30
C TYR A 131 3.06 8.73 8.58
N GLU A 132 3.09 8.04 9.72
CA GLU A 132 3.50 8.62 11.01
C GLU A 132 4.94 9.18 10.96
N LEU A 133 5.88 8.42 10.39
CA LEU A 133 7.26 8.87 10.20
C LEU A 133 7.34 10.14 9.34
N VAL A 134 6.60 10.16 8.23
CA VAL A 134 6.60 11.30 7.30
C VAL A 134 5.95 12.54 7.93
N VAL A 135 4.88 12.38 8.71
CA VAL A 135 4.24 13.48 9.45
C VAL A 135 5.22 14.09 10.46
N VAL A 136 5.96 13.25 11.18
CA VAL A 136 6.97 13.72 12.14
C VAL A 136 8.05 14.55 11.44
N GLU A 137 8.55 14.11 10.28
CA GLU A 137 9.53 14.87 9.51
C GLU A 137 8.95 16.14 8.88
N ASP A 138 7.73 16.09 8.32
CA ASP A 138 7.03 17.25 7.77
C ASP A 138 6.86 18.36 8.82
N LEU A 139 6.44 18.00 10.03
CA LEU A 139 6.34 18.94 11.16
C LEU A 139 7.70 19.53 11.57
N LYS A 140 8.79 18.76 11.46
CA LYS A 140 10.15 19.22 11.79
C LYS A 140 10.69 20.17 10.72
N GLU A 141 10.45 19.89 9.44
CA GLU A 141 10.91 20.70 8.31
C GLU A 141 10.11 22.00 8.18
N ASN A 142 8.81 21.95 8.46
CA ASN A 142 7.90 23.08 8.34
C ASN A 142 7.63 23.82 9.66
N LYS A 143 8.61 23.92 10.57
CA LYS A 143 8.43 24.62 11.88
C LYS A 143 7.96 26.07 11.76
N ASN A 144 8.28 26.74 10.66
CA ASN A 144 7.95 28.15 10.41
C ASN A 144 6.92 28.35 9.28
N SER A 145 6.37 27.26 8.76
CA SER A 145 5.41 27.22 7.65
C SER A 145 4.25 26.30 8.02
N THR A 146 3.22 26.19 7.19
CA THR A 146 2.17 25.18 7.41
C THR A 146 2.65 23.84 6.84
N PRO A 147 2.73 22.78 7.66
CA PRO A 147 3.06 21.42 7.20
C PRO A 147 2.09 20.91 6.13
N LEU A 148 2.58 20.03 5.26
CA LEU A 148 1.78 19.46 4.17
C LEU A 148 0.69 18.54 4.69
N CYS A 149 0.96 17.78 5.76
CA CYS A 149 -0.03 16.92 6.42
C CYS A 149 -1.29 17.67 6.87
N LEU A 150 -1.19 18.98 7.13
CA LEU A 150 -2.32 19.82 7.53
C LEU A 150 -3.05 20.47 6.36
N THR A 151 -2.45 20.48 5.16
CA THR A 151 -2.98 21.22 3.99
C THR A 151 -3.51 20.31 2.89
N MET A 152 -3.02 19.09 2.79
CA MET A 152 -3.44 18.14 1.75
C MET A 152 -4.69 17.37 2.19
N VAL A 153 -5.79 17.57 1.46
CA VAL A 153 -7.09 16.92 1.72
C VAL A 153 -6.96 15.39 1.70
N ASP A 154 -6.22 14.84 0.73
CA ASP A 154 -5.99 13.40 0.56
C ASP A 154 -5.17 12.78 1.72
N ILE A 155 -4.56 13.60 2.59
CA ILE A 155 -3.73 13.15 3.72
C ILE A 155 -4.51 13.17 5.03
N LYS A 156 -5.37 14.18 5.21
CA LYS A 156 -6.09 14.44 6.46
C LYS A 156 -6.94 13.25 6.95
N ASP A 157 -7.43 12.43 6.02
CA ASP A 157 -8.29 11.29 6.31
C ASP A 157 -7.54 9.94 6.34
N ILE A 158 -6.20 9.91 6.20
CA ILE A 158 -5.44 8.64 6.13
C ILE A 158 -5.66 7.77 7.37
N GLU A 159 -5.50 8.33 8.58
CA GLU A 159 -5.69 7.57 9.84
C GLU A 159 -7.09 6.98 9.93
N LYS A 160 -8.10 7.75 9.52
CA LYS A 160 -9.49 7.31 9.50
C LYS A 160 -9.73 6.21 8.46
N ASP A 161 -9.17 6.37 7.26
CA ASP A 161 -9.31 5.39 6.18
C ASP A 161 -8.60 4.07 6.53
N LEU A 162 -7.57 4.12 7.38
CA LEU A 162 -6.79 2.99 7.86
C LEU A 162 -7.19 2.47 9.25
N SER A 163 -8.15 3.09 9.94
CA SER A 163 -8.52 2.74 11.33
C SER A 163 -8.97 1.28 11.51
N PHE A 164 -9.51 0.67 10.44
CA PHE A 164 -9.96 -0.73 10.44
C PHE A 164 -8.83 -1.74 10.60
N ILE A 165 -7.56 -1.32 10.46
CA ILE A 165 -6.40 -2.19 10.68
C ILE A 165 -6.27 -2.54 12.16
N GLU A 166 -6.57 -1.60 13.05
CA GLU A 166 -6.54 -1.81 14.50
C GLU A 166 -7.60 -2.84 14.92
N ASP A 167 -8.77 -2.83 14.26
CA ASP A 167 -9.86 -3.78 14.53
C ASP A 167 -9.50 -5.23 14.21
N TYR A 168 -8.60 -5.46 13.25
CA TYR A 168 -8.17 -6.81 12.87
C TYR A 168 -7.18 -7.42 13.86
N GLN A 169 -6.38 -6.61 14.56
CA GLN A 169 -5.43 -7.11 15.58
C GLN A 169 -6.13 -7.63 16.85
N ASN A 170 -7.39 -7.21 17.06
CA ASN A 170 -8.20 -7.58 18.22
C ASN A 170 -9.12 -8.80 17.98
N LYS A 171 -9.02 -9.43 16.80
CA LYS A 171 -9.78 -10.65 16.42
C LYS A 171 -8.89 -11.89 16.52
#